data_AF-A0A8K0VT73-F1
#
_entry.id   AF-A0A8K0VT73-F1
#
_cell.length_a   1.000
_cell.length_b   1.000
_cell.length_c   1.000
_cell.angle_alpha   90.00
_cell.angle_beta   90.00
_cell.angle_gamma   90.00
#
_symmetry.space_group_name_H-M   'P 1'
#
loop_
_entity.id
_entity.type
_entity.pdbx_description
1 polymer ?
#
loop_
_entity_poly.entity_id
_entity_poly.type
_entity_poly.pdbx_seq_one_letter_code
_entity_poly.pdbx_strand_id
1 'polypeptide(L)'
;MHAKLGKSLTAKEGAGVIYILRDPTHPKRGYKIGETKERPYKVRIKQHWQGCGFVPDVVWVSSEIPYRKRAESLIKLDLADRRQIFDCKGHKGKDDTPKVTRHKEWFNVTRDEAEQTAKKWVDFMEVQRPYDMWKQLSPVWIYHLGRRRQPPSTSGDDHNARREQWKQILSKPTRLEELSYNIHTLKQYWQSLMTSIRRNWSFCAQFFWQTMTLIAWFIVLLVLQNTFAATAFAFVLVCAWFSIVPDGLPQGLPSKRKAKK
;
A
#
# COMPACT_ATOMS: atom_id res chain seq x y z
N MET A 1 -4.23 10.02 -8.70
CA MET A 1 -3.96 9.64 -7.30
C MET A 1 -4.13 8.15 -7.04
N HIS A 2 -5.28 7.51 -7.35
CA HIS A 2 -5.48 6.05 -7.18
C HIS A 2 -4.35 5.17 -7.73
N ALA A 3 -3.96 5.37 -8.99
CA ALA A 3 -2.86 4.61 -9.61
C ALA A 3 -1.52 4.78 -8.87
N LYS A 4 -1.32 5.91 -8.18
CA LYS A 4 -0.14 6.11 -7.34
C LYS A 4 -0.32 5.43 -5.98
N LEU A 5 -1.50 5.39 -5.39
CA LEU A 5 -1.73 4.69 -4.11
C LEU A 5 -1.57 3.17 -4.24
N GLY A 6 -2.15 2.57 -5.28
CA GLY A 6 -2.17 1.12 -5.47
C GLY A 6 -0.84 0.49 -5.90
N LYS A 7 0.18 1.29 -6.25
CA LYS A 7 1.51 0.76 -6.56
C LYS A 7 2.23 0.33 -5.28
N SER A 8 2.89 -0.82 -5.30
CA SER A 8 3.78 -1.25 -4.22
C SER A 8 4.81 -0.19 -3.89
N LEU A 9 5.23 -0.13 -2.62
CA LEU A 9 6.27 0.80 -2.20
C LEU A 9 7.65 0.28 -2.60
N THR A 10 8.56 1.21 -2.86
CA THR A 10 9.96 0.90 -3.16
C THR A 10 10.85 1.23 -1.97
N ALA A 11 12.01 0.58 -1.86
CA ALA A 11 12.98 0.85 -0.80
C ALA A 11 13.42 2.34 -0.72
N LYS A 12 13.34 3.06 -1.84
CA LYS A 12 13.67 4.51 -1.91
C LYS A 12 12.68 5.38 -1.15
N GLU A 13 11.49 4.88 -0.85
CA GLU A 13 10.40 5.66 -0.26
C GLU A 13 10.45 5.75 1.26
N GLY A 14 11.41 5.13 1.96
CA GLY A 14 11.47 4.96 3.43
C GLY A 14 11.21 6.17 4.35
N ALA A 15 11.56 6.05 5.63
CA ALA A 15 11.25 7.07 6.62
C ALA A 15 11.92 8.44 6.37
N GLY A 16 11.32 9.50 6.91
CA GLY A 16 11.86 10.86 6.93
C GLY A 16 10.74 11.90 7.06
N VAL A 17 10.99 13.15 6.70
CA VAL A 17 10.07 14.27 6.96
C VAL A 17 9.58 14.96 5.69
N ILE A 18 8.39 15.54 5.75
CA ILE A 18 7.83 16.47 4.77
C ILE A 18 8.03 17.88 5.30
N TYR A 19 8.37 18.81 4.42
CA TYR A 19 8.50 20.22 4.76
C TYR A 19 7.80 21.10 3.74
N ILE A 20 7.39 22.28 4.20
CA ILE A 20 6.83 23.36 3.39
C ILE A 20 7.73 24.58 3.52
N LEU A 21 8.16 25.10 2.38
CA LEU A 21 8.99 26.30 2.29
C LEU A 21 8.26 27.41 1.54
N ARG A 22 8.64 28.65 1.84
CA ARG A 22 8.23 29.84 1.09
C ARG A 22 9.48 30.61 0.65
N ASP A 23 9.40 31.22 -0.52
CA ASP A 23 10.40 32.18 -0.98
C ASP A 23 10.00 33.58 -0.49
N PRO A 24 10.75 34.19 0.47
CA PRO A 24 10.44 35.52 0.96
C PRO A 24 10.69 36.60 -0.11
N THR A 25 11.59 36.36 -1.06
CA THR A 25 11.94 37.33 -2.12
C THR A 25 10.91 37.37 -3.24
N HIS A 26 10.22 36.25 -3.47
CA HIS A 26 9.16 36.15 -4.48
C HIS A 26 7.92 35.45 -3.93
N PRO A 27 7.14 36.11 -3.05
CA PRO A 27 5.97 35.50 -2.41
C PRO A 27 4.92 34.95 -3.38
N LYS A 28 4.82 35.54 -4.58
CA LYS A 28 3.90 35.11 -5.65
C LYS A 28 4.19 33.70 -6.20
N ARG A 29 5.38 33.12 -5.94
CA ARG A 29 5.71 31.73 -6.29
C ARG A 29 4.93 30.72 -5.46
N GLY A 30 4.35 31.15 -4.33
CA GLY A 30 3.59 30.32 -3.41
C GLY A 30 4.48 29.46 -2.52
N TYR A 31 4.09 28.20 -2.32
CA TYR A 31 4.70 27.29 -1.34
C TYR A 31 5.36 26.11 -2.03
N LYS A 32 6.58 25.78 -1.61
CA LYS A 32 7.28 24.56 -2.02
C LYS A 32 6.99 23.42 -1.06
N ILE A 33 6.73 22.25 -1.61
CA ILE A 33 6.54 21.01 -0.84
C ILE A 33 7.65 20.03 -1.19
N GLY A 34 8.36 19.55 -0.18
CA GLY A 34 9.50 18.66 -0.35
C GLY A 34 9.62 17.61 0.76
N GLU A 35 10.50 16.64 0.52
CA GLU A 35 10.86 15.58 1.47
C GLU A 35 12.35 15.55 1.76
N THR A 36 12.72 15.01 2.93
CA THR A 36 14.11 14.63 3.21
C THR A 36 14.20 13.41 4.13
N LYS A 37 15.26 12.61 3.95
CA LYS A 37 15.64 11.52 4.85
C LYS A 37 16.27 12.03 6.14
N GLU A 38 17.02 13.12 6.04
CA GLU A 38 17.90 13.60 7.09
C GLU A 38 17.15 14.51 8.08
N ARG A 39 17.33 14.24 9.37
CA ARG A 39 17.11 15.22 10.45
C ARG A 39 18.49 15.76 10.81
N PRO A 40 18.86 17.00 10.42
CA PRO A 40 17.98 18.15 10.21
C PRO A 40 17.68 18.49 8.74
N TYR A 41 16.46 19.01 8.49
CA TYR A 41 16.06 19.56 7.19
C TYR A 41 16.88 20.78 6.73
N LYS A 42 17.73 21.33 7.62
CA LYS A 42 18.66 22.45 7.35
C LYS A 42 19.54 22.21 6.12
N VAL A 43 19.91 20.96 5.83
CA VAL A 43 20.66 20.61 4.62
C VAL A 43 19.90 21.02 3.35
N ARG A 44 18.57 20.87 3.33
CA ARG A 44 17.72 21.29 2.21
C ARG A 44 17.61 22.80 2.07
N ILE A 45 17.59 23.54 3.19
CA ILE A 45 17.65 25.01 3.18
C ILE A 45 18.97 25.48 2.56
N LYS A 46 20.10 24.89 2.99
CA LYS A 46 21.43 25.22 2.46
C LYS A 46 21.51 24.94 0.96
N GLN A 47 21.00 23.80 0.49
CA GLN A 47 20.93 23.47 -0.94
C GLN A 47 20.09 24.48 -1.73
N HIS A 48 18.99 24.97 -1.15
CA HIS A 48 18.18 26.01 -1.76
C HIS A 48 18.91 27.34 -1.87
N TRP A 49 19.59 27.75 -0.81
CA TRP A 49 20.40 28.97 -0.84
C TRP A 49 21.50 28.89 -1.88
N GLN A 50 22.27 27.79 -1.89
CA GLN A 50 23.37 27.59 -2.83
C GLN A 50 22.91 27.47 -4.28
N GLY A 51 21.77 26.83 -4.55
CA GLY A 51 21.29 26.59 -5.92
C GLY A 51 20.31 27.62 -6.45
N CYS A 52 19.53 28.27 -5.60
CA CYS A 52 18.48 29.21 -6.02
C CYS A 52 18.76 30.66 -5.63
N GLY A 53 19.78 30.92 -4.82
CA GLY A 53 20.22 32.27 -4.45
C GLY A 53 19.37 32.95 -3.38
N PHE A 54 18.53 32.22 -2.65
CA PHE A 54 17.72 32.77 -1.56
C PHE A 54 17.58 31.79 -0.39
N VAL A 55 17.38 32.31 0.81
CA VAL A 55 17.09 31.50 2.00
C VAL A 55 15.57 31.37 2.15
N PRO A 56 15.00 30.16 2.02
CA PRO A 56 13.56 29.97 2.18
C PRO A 56 13.11 30.05 3.64
N ASP A 57 11.91 30.59 3.85
CA ASP A 57 11.21 30.51 5.14
C ASP A 57 10.62 29.12 5.33
N VAL A 58 10.78 28.57 6.53
CA VAL A 58 10.21 27.27 6.90
C VAL A 58 8.82 27.51 7.46
N VAL A 59 7.81 27.05 6.74
CA VAL A 59 6.41 27.30 7.08
C VAL A 59 5.87 26.20 7.99
N TRP A 60 6.23 24.95 7.67
CA TRP A 60 5.79 23.76 8.38
C TRP A 60 6.73 22.58 8.11
N VAL A 61 6.90 21.70 9.09
CA VAL A 61 7.66 20.45 8.99
C VAL A 61 6.90 19.36 9.74
N SER A 62 6.79 18.17 9.16
CA SER A 62 6.14 17.02 9.79
C SER A 62 7.04 16.35 10.84
N SER A 63 6.41 15.49 11.66
CA SER A 63 7.08 14.35 12.30
C SER A 63 7.76 13.44 11.26
N GLU A 64 8.55 12.48 11.72
CA GLU A 64 9.09 11.47 10.83
C GLU A 64 7.97 10.51 10.46
N ILE A 65 7.70 10.42 9.17
CA ILE A 65 6.65 9.58 8.63
C ILE A 65 7.26 8.41 7.87
N PRO A 66 6.57 7.26 7.83
CA PRO A 66 6.91 6.22 6.88
C PRO A 66 6.59 6.72 5.45
N TYR A 67 7.27 6.13 4.47
CA TYR A 67 6.90 6.28 3.06
C TYR A 67 6.91 7.74 2.55
N ARG A 68 7.81 8.59 3.05
CA ARG A 68 7.80 10.05 2.81
C ARG A 68 7.71 10.45 1.34
N LYS A 69 8.39 9.74 0.43
CA LYS A 69 8.34 10.05 -1.01
C LYS A 69 6.97 9.76 -1.61
N ARG A 70 6.26 8.76 -1.07
CA ARG A 70 4.88 8.45 -1.45
C ARG A 70 3.96 9.57 -0.99
N ALA A 71 4.10 10.01 0.27
CA ALA A 71 3.35 11.15 0.81
C ALA A 71 3.57 12.41 -0.02
N GLU A 72 4.83 12.80 -0.25
CA GLU A 72 5.19 13.96 -1.08
C GLU A 72 4.57 13.86 -2.49
N SER A 73 4.69 12.69 -3.14
CA SER A 73 4.10 12.48 -4.46
C SER A 73 2.59 12.66 -4.47
N LEU A 74 1.89 12.20 -3.43
CA LEU A 74 0.44 12.31 -3.33
C LEU A 74 0.01 13.75 -3.06
N ILE A 75 0.70 14.47 -2.18
CA ILE A 75 0.50 15.91 -1.95
C ILE A 75 0.68 16.69 -3.26
N LYS A 76 1.76 16.44 -4.00
CA LYS A 76 2.04 17.10 -5.29
C LYS A 76 1.02 16.77 -6.39
N LEU A 77 0.37 15.60 -6.31
CA LEU A 77 -0.72 15.22 -7.21
C LEU A 77 -2.04 15.89 -6.83
N ASP A 78 -2.28 16.07 -5.54
CA ASP A 78 -3.47 16.72 -4.99
C ASP A 78 -3.52 18.22 -5.29
N LEU A 79 -2.34 18.84 -5.35
CA LEU A 79 -2.14 20.26 -5.71
C LEU A 79 -1.72 20.46 -7.16
N ALA A 80 -1.80 19.43 -8.01
CA ALA A 80 -1.24 19.48 -9.37
C ALA A 80 -1.82 20.62 -10.24
N ASP A 81 -3.11 20.94 -10.04
CA ASP A 81 -3.83 22.04 -10.71
C ASP A 81 -3.32 23.44 -10.33
N ARG A 82 -2.66 23.55 -9.18
CA ARG A 82 -2.13 24.82 -8.66
C ARG A 82 -0.62 24.92 -8.77
N ARG A 83 0.00 24.01 -9.52
CA ARG A 83 1.45 23.95 -9.66
C ARG A 83 1.98 25.19 -10.40
N GLN A 84 2.99 25.81 -9.80
CA GLN A 84 3.77 26.88 -10.41
C GLN A 84 5.07 26.31 -10.95
N ILE A 85 5.30 26.52 -12.24
CA ILE A 85 6.52 26.08 -12.93
C ILE A 85 7.32 27.34 -13.26
N PHE A 86 8.57 27.37 -12.86
CA PHE A 86 9.48 28.45 -13.24
C PHE A 86 10.90 27.92 -13.43
N ASP A 87 11.66 28.66 -14.21
CA ASP A 87 13.04 28.35 -14.53
C ASP A 87 13.97 29.20 -13.64
N CYS A 88 14.82 28.52 -12.86
CA CYS A 88 15.81 29.14 -11.99
C CYS A 88 17.18 29.13 -12.68
N LYS A 89 17.83 30.30 -12.77
CA LYS A 89 19.17 30.46 -13.36
C LYS A 89 20.32 30.35 -12.34
N GLY A 90 20.00 30.23 -11.05
CA GLY A 90 21.01 30.21 -9.97
C GLY A 90 21.78 28.89 -9.83
N HIS A 91 21.35 27.83 -10.53
CA HIS A 91 22.00 26.52 -10.37
C HIS A 91 23.25 26.44 -11.23
N LYS A 92 24.29 25.81 -10.69
CA LYS A 92 25.51 25.51 -11.43
C LYS A 92 25.50 24.07 -11.98
N GLY A 93 26.02 23.91 -13.19
CA GLY A 93 26.26 22.62 -13.83
C GLY A 93 27.45 21.88 -13.21
N LYS A 94 27.77 20.70 -13.76
CA LYS A 94 28.94 19.92 -13.32
C LYS A 94 30.26 20.65 -13.60
N ASP A 95 30.28 21.49 -14.64
CA ASP A 95 31.46 22.23 -15.10
C ASP A 95 31.45 23.70 -14.64
N ASP A 96 30.78 23.98 -13.51
CA ASP A 96 30.53 25.33 -12.95
C ASP A 96 29.78 26.29 -13.90
N THR A 97 29.27 25.80 -15.02
CA THR A 97 28.49 26.59 -16.00
C THR A 97 27.10 26.93 -15.48
N PRO A 98 26.55 28.12 -15.79
CA PRO A 98 25.18 28.47 -15.44
C PRO A 98 24.19 27.46 -16.03
N LYS A 99 23.39 26.82 -15.17
CA LYS A 99 22.40 25.83 -15.56
C LYS A 99 21.01 26.32 -15.19
N VAL A 100 20.13 26.34 -16.18
CA VAL A 100 18.71 26.61 -15.95
C VAL A 100 18.05 25.35 -15.39
N THR A 101 17.57 25.41 -14.15
CA THR A 101 16.82 24.33 -13.51
C THR A 101 15.35 24.69 -13.43
N ARG A 102 14.50 23.84 -14.01
CA ARG A 102 13.05 23.98 -13.95
C ARG A 102 12.49 23.43 -12.65
N HIS A 103 11.93 24.31 -11.82
CA HIS A 103 11.23 23.92 -10.60
C HIS A 103 9.78 23.55 -10.89
N LYS A 104 9.32 22.42 -10.34
CA LYS A 104 7.95 21.89 -10.51
C LYS A 104 7.26 21.59 -9.17
N GLU A 105 7.93 21.93 -8.08
CA GLU A 105 7.53 21.59 -6.72
C GLU A 105 6.95 22.78 -5.93
N TRP A 106 6.59 23.87 -6.62
CA TRP A 106 5.96 25.05 -6.06
C TRP A 106 4.48 25.10 -6.43
N PHE A 107 3.66 25.64 -5.54
CA PHE A 107 2.20 25.64 -5.66
C PHE A 107 1.63 27.00 -5.25
N ASN A 108 0.77 27.56 -6.10
CA ASN A 108 0.03 28.80 -5.83
C ASN A 108 -1.18 28.46 -4.97
N VAL A 109 -0.96 28.40 -3.66
CA VAL A 109 -1.95 28.09 -2.63
C VAL A 109 -1.74 29.01 -1.44
N THR A 110 -2.73 29.11 -0.56
CA THR A 110 -2.54 29.75 0.75
C THR A 110 -1.66 28.88 1.66
N ARG A 111 -1.13 29.49 2.74
CA ARG A 111 -0.41 28.76 3.80
C ARG A 111 -1.23 27.59 4.31
N ASP A 112 -2.48 27.87 4.68
CA ASP A 112 -3.36 26.93 5.34
C ASP A 112 -3.70 25.76 4.42
N GLU A 113 -3.97 26.03 3.14
CA GLU A 113 -4.22 24.97 2.15
C GLU A 113 -2.99 24.07 1.94
N ALA A 114 -1.77 24.65 1.87
CA ALA A 114 -0.55 23.86 1.75
C ALA A 114 -0.36 22.95 2.98
N GLU A 115 -0.54 23.51 4.17
CA GLU A 115 -0.36 22.80 5.43
C GLU A 115 -1.43 21.72 5.64
N GLN A 116 -2.71 22.05 5.45
CA GLN A 116 -3.81 21.09 5.56
C GLN A 116 -3.67 19.94 4.55
N THR A 117 -3.25 20.23 3.32
CA THR A 117 -3.02 19.19 2.32
C THR A 117 -1.85 18.28 2.73
N ALA A 118 -0.75 18.85 3.23
CA ALA A 118 0.38 18.06 3.70
C ALA A 118 0.00 17.19 4.91
N LYS A 119 -0.64 17.78 5.93
CA LYS A 119 -1.14 17.08 7.13
C LYS A 119 -2.06 15.92 6.77
N LYS A 120 -3.05 16.14 5.89
CA LYS A 120 -3.95 15.08 5.40
C LYS A 120 -3.21 13.84 4.90
N TRP A 121 -2.17 14.02 4.08
CA TRP A 121 -1.42 12.89 3.52
C TRP A 121 -0.39 12.31 4.50
N VAL A 122 0.15 13.12 5.40
CA VAL A 122 1.01 12.69 6.50
C VAL A 122 0.23 11.81 7.47
N ASP A 123 -0.93 12.25 7.94
CA ASP A 123 -1.80 11.50 8.85
C ASP A 123 -2.26 10.20 8.21
N PHE A 124 -2.59 10.23 6.92
CA PHE A 124 -2.91 9.02 6.18
C PHE A 124 -1.75 8.00 6.22
N MET A 125 -0.50 8.43 6.04
CA MET A 125 0.65 7.50 6.08
C MET A 125 1.01 7.03 7.50
N GLU A 126 1.02 7.94 8.46
CA GLU A 126 1.53 7.71 9.82
C GLU A 126 0.48 7.03 10.72
N VAL A 127 -0.75 7.58 10.71
CA VAL A 127 -1.83 7.14 11.60
C VAL A 127 -2.57 5.96 11.00
N GLN A 128 -2.93 6.05 9.71
CA GLN A 128 -3.78 5.04 9.08
C GLN A 128 -3.01 3.87 8.45
N ARG A 129 -1.68 3.99 8.34
CA ARG A 129 -0.74 2.93 7.92
C ARG A 129 -1.28 2.07 6.78
N PRO A 130 -1.53 2.66 5.60
CA PRO A 130 -2.33 2.04 4.55
C PRO A 130 -1.63 0.88 3.85
N TYR A 131 -0.33 0.71 4.09
CA TYR A 131 0.50 -0.32 3.49
C TYR A 131 0.88 -1.41 4.50
N ASP A 132 0.82 -2.65 4.05
CA ASP A 132 1.16 -3.83 4.84
C ASP A 132 2.68 -4.08 4.94
N MET A 133 3.04 -5.20 5.57
CA MET A 133 4.43 -5.64 5.72
C MET A 133 5.13 -5.95 4.38
N TRP A 134 4.36 -6.35 3.35
CA TRP A 134 4.85 -6.60 2.00
C TRP A 134 4.91 -5.33 1.14
N LYS A 135 4.70 -4.16 1.75
CA LYS A 135 4.73 -2.86 1.08
C LYS A 135 3.65 -2.71 0.01
N GLN A 136 2.56 -3.46 0.13
CA GLN A 136 1.39 -3.35 -0.74
C GLN A 136 0.29 -2.58 -0.02
N LEU A 137 -0.63 -1.99 -0.79
CA LEU A 137 -1.79 -1.35 -0.20
C LEU A 137 -2.62 -2.44 0.48
N SER A 138 -2.88 -2.28 1.78
CA SER A 138 -3.54 -3.32 2.56
C SER A 138 -4.95 -3.63 2.01
N PRO A 139 -5.44 -4.88 2.17
CA PRO A 139 -6.74 -5.27 1.62
C PRO A 139 -7.92 -4.42 2.11
N VAL A 140 -7.87 -3.94 3.35
CA VAL A 140 -8.89 -3.04 3.92
C VAL A 140 -8.93 -1.71 3.15
N TRP A 141 -7.78 -1.14 2.82
CA TRP A 141 -7.71 0.09 2.01
C TRP A 141 -8.08 -0.15 0.56
N ILE A 142 -7.75 -1.29 -0.03
CA ILE A 142 -8.23 -1.67 -1.37
C ILE A 142 -9.77 -1.70 -1.38
N TYR A 143 -10.37 -2.34 -0.38
CA TYR A 143 -11.83 -2.40 -0.22
C TYR A 143 -12.45 -1.00 -0.05
N HIS A 144 -11.91 -0.18 0.84
CA HIS A 144 -12.43 1.18 1.07
C HIS A 144 -12.25 2.09 -0.15
N LEU A 145 -11.11 2.04 -0.84
CA LEU A 145 -10.91 2.80 -2.07
C LEU A 145 -11.88 2.37 -3.16
N GLY A 146 -12.23 1.07 -3.24
CA GLY A 146 -13.22 0.57 -4.18
C GLY A 146 -14.64 1.05 -3.84
N ARG A 147 -15.02 1.00 -2.56
CA ARG A 147 -16.38 1.33 -2.09
C ARG A 147 -16.67 2.83 -2.02
N ARG A 148 -15.71 3.63 -1.58
CA ARG A 148 -15.84 5.09 -1.46
C ARG A 148 -15.63 5.83 -2.78
N ARG A 149 -15.26 5.10 -3.83
CA ARG A 149 -15.15 5.66 -5.17
C ARG A 149 -16.55 6.00 -5.68
N GLN A 150 -16.86 7.29 -5.65
CA GLN A 150 -17.99 7.80 -6.42
C GLN A 150 -17.61 7.84 -7.92
N PRO A 151 -18.56 7.60 -8.83
CA PRO A 151 -18.34 7.87 -10.24
C PRO A 151 -17.92 9.33 -10.42
N PRO A 152 -17.02 9.64 -11.38
CA PRO A 152 -16.60 11.01 -11.62
C PRO A 152 -17.83 11.89 -11.84
N SER A 153 -17.91 13.03 -11.15
CA SER A 153 -18.94 14.03 -11.47
C SER A 153 -18.84 14.38 -12.95
N THR A 154 -20.00 14.58 -13.58
CA THR A 154 -20.13 14.88 -15.01
C THR A 154 -19.35 16.13 -15.44
N SER A 155 -18.97 17.02 -14.50
CA SER A 155 -17.97 18.06 -14.71
C SER A 155 -16.57 17.57 -14.34
N GLY A 156 -15.81 17.09 -15.34
CA GLY A 156 -14.44 16.57 -15.18
C GLY A 156 -13.41 17.58 -14.64
N ASP A 157 -13.77 18.86 -14.52
CA ASP A 157 -12.87 19.97 -14.23
C ASP A 157 -12.97 20.52 -12.79
N ASP A 158 -13.87 20.02 -11.94
CA ASP A 158 -13.94 20.53 -10.56
C ASP A 158 -12.84 19.91 -9.67
N HIS A 159 -11.69 20.58 -9.64
CA HIS A 159 -10.57 20.22 -8.77
C HIS A 159 -10.91 20.29 -7.27
N ASN A 160 -11.86 21.13 -6.86
CA ASN A 160 -12.27 21.24 -5.45
C ASN A 160 -13.18 20.08 -5.06
N ALA A 161 -14.15 19.70 -5.89
CA ALA A 161 -14.94 18.48 -5.69
C ALA A 161 -14.03 17.25 -5.60
N ARG A 162 -13.01 17.16 -6.46
CA ARG A 162 -12.01 16.08 -6.38
C ARG A 162 -11.24 16.09 -5.05
N ARG A 163 -10.82 17.26 -4.56
CA ARG A 163 -10.13 17.39 -3.27
C ARG A 163 -11.02 16.96 -2.10
N GLU A 164 -12.28 17.35 -2.11
CA GLU A 164 -13.25 16.97 -1.08
C GLU A 164 -13.57 15.47 -1.14
N GLN A 165 -13.70 14.90 -2.34
CA GLN A 165 -13.82 13.45 -2.52
C GLN A 165 -12.62 12.72 -1.90
N TRP A 166 -11.39 13.17 -2.13
CA TRP A 166 -10.21 12.56 -1.51
C TRP A 166 -10.20 12.72 0.01
N LYS A 167 -10.67 13.84 0.54
CA LYS A 167 -10.82 14.03 1.98
C LYS A 167 -11.78 13.00 2.59
N GLN A 168 -12.90 12.73 1.92
CA GLN A 168 -13.84 11.69 2.33
C GLN A 168 -13.23 10.29 2.20
N ILE A 169 -12.56 9.99 1.08
CA ILE A 169 -11.91 8.69 0.83
C ILE A 169 -10.85 8.39 1.89
N LEU A 170 -10.05 9.38 2.28
CA LEU A 170 -8.96 9.24 3.26
C LEU A 170 -9.43 9.38 4.71
N SER A 171 -10.70 9.69 4.95
CA SER A 171 -11.23 9.73 6.32
C SER A 171 -11.04 8.38 7.00
N LYS A 172 -10.86 8.39 8.33
CA LYS A 172 -10.73 7.14 9.10
C LYS A 172 -11.94 6.24 8.82
N PRO A 173 -11.74 4.95 8.51
CA PRO A 173 -12.83 3.99 8.42
C PRO A 173 -13.73 4.03 9.65
N THR A 174 -15.03 4.09 9.42
CA THR A 174 -16.01 3.96 10.49
C THR A 174 -16.09 2.50 10.95
N ARG A 175 -16.54 2.25 12.18
CA ARG A 175 -16.76 0.87 12.68
C ARG A 175 -17.69 0.05 11.77
N LEU A 176 -18.66 0.69 11.13
CA LEU A 176 -19.57 0.03 10.19
C LEU A 176 -18.86 -0.39 8.90
N GLU A 177 -17.91 0.40 8.41
CA GLU A 177 -17.11 0.06 7.24
C GLU A 177 -16.10 -1.05 7.56
N GLU A 178 -15.50 -1.04 8.75
CA GLU A 178 -14.65 -2.13 9.24
C GLU A 178 -15.45 -3.44 9.35
N LEU A 179 -16.65 -3.40 9.94
CA LEU A 179 -17.55 -4.55 9.99
C LEU A 179 -17.94 -5.02 8.59
N SER A 180 -18.27 -4.09 7.68
CA SER A 180 -18.59 -4.42 6.29
C SER A 180 -17.43 -5.12 5.58
N TYR A 181 -16.20 -4.65 5.80
CA TYR A 181 -15.00 -5.29 5.27
C TYR A 181 -14.82 -6.70 5.84
N ASN A 182 -14.97 -6.88 7.15
CA ASN A 182 -14.85 -8.19 7.79
C ASN A 182 -15.90 -9.19 7.27
N ILE A 183 -17.17 -8.77 7.16
CA ILE A 183 -18.25 -9.59 6.59
C ILE A 183 -17.94 -9.95 5.14
N HIS A 184 -17.48 -8.99 4.34
CA HIS A 184 -17.11 -9.23 2.95
C HIS A 184 -15.97 -10.26 2.84
N THR A 185 -14.92 -10.11 3.65
CA THR A 185 -13.79 -11.03 3.71
C THR A 185 -14.23 -12.43 4.16
N LEU A 186 -15.04 -12.54 5.20
CA LEU A 186 -15.61 -13.83 5.67
C LEU A 186 -16.44 -14.51 4.58
N LYS A 187 -17.27 -13.75 3.88
CA LYS A 187 -18.07 -14.26 2.75
C LYS A 187 -17.18 -14.81 1.63
N GLN A 188 -16.09 -14.11 1.29
CA GLN A 188 -15.14 -14.59 0.28
C GLN A 188 -14.44 -15.88 0.70
N TYR A 189 -13.99 -15.98 1.96
CA TYR A 189 -13.39 -17.21 2.48
C TYR A 189 -14.40 -18.37 2.50
N TRP A 190 -15.63 -18.12 2.94
CA TRP A 190 -16.70 -19.12 2.94
C TRP A 190 -16.99 -19.62 1.51
N GLN A 191 -17.11 -18.72 0.54
CA GLN A 191 -17.33 -19.10 -0.86
C GLN A 191 -16.17 -19.93 -1.43
N SER A 192 -14.93 -19.56 -1.12
CA SER A 192 -13.75 -20.32 -1.54
C SER A 192 -13.71 -21.72 -0.90
N LEU A 193 -14.01 -21.81 0.39
CA LEU A 193 -14.10 -23.06 1.14
C LEU A 193 -15.18 -23.97 0.55
N MET A 194 -16.39 -23.44 0.35
CA MET A 194 -17.51 -24.21 -0.21
C MET A 194 -17.24 -24.68 -1.64
N THR A 195 -16.58 -23.86 -2.45
CA THR A 195 -16.15 -24.25 -3.80
C THR A 195 -15.14 -25.39 -3.75
N SER A 196 -14.18 -25.33 -2.80
CA SER A 196 -13.17 -26.37 -2.60
C SER A 196 -13.79 -27.68 -2.09
N ILE A 197 -14.73 -27.60 -1.14
CA ILE A 197 -15.48 -28.76 -0.64
C ILE A 197 -16.30 -29.39 -1.76
N ARG A 198 -17.05 -28.58 -2.52
CA ARG A 198 -17.88 -29.09 -3.62
C ARG A 198 -17.04 -29.76 -4.69
N ARG A 199 -15.89 -29.18 -5.06
CA ARG A 199 -14.98 -29.76 -6.06
C ARG A 199 -14.41 -31.10 -5.61
N ASN A 200 -14.13 -31.26 -4.33
CA ASN A 200 -13.55 -32.47 -3.76
C ASN A 200 -14.58 -33.35 -3.04
N TRP A 201 -15.88 -33.15 -3.30
CA TRP A 201 -16.93 -33.81 -2.53
C TRP A 201 -16.86 -35.33 -2.63
N SER A 202 -16.61 -35.88 -3.82
CA SER A 202 -16.45 -37.32 -4.03
C SER A 202 -15.31 -37.89 -3.18
N PHE A 203 -14.19 -37.18 -3.11
CA PHE A 203 -13.04 -37.56 -2.28
C PHE A 203 -13.37 -37.48 -0.79
N CYS A 204 -13.99 -36.38 -0.34
CA CYS A 204 -14.43 -36.23 1.05
C CYS A 204 -15.44 -37.31 1.46
N ALA A 205 -16.31 -37.75 0.54
CA ALA A 205 -17.26 -38.84 0.79
C ALA A 205 -16.56 -40.21 0.83
N GLN A 206 -15.63 -40.48 -0.09
CA GLN A 206 -14.87 -41.73 -0.12
C GLN A 206 -13.99 -41.91 1.12
N PHE A 207 -13.38 -40.83 1.61
CA PHE A 207 -12.49 -40.82 2.78
C PHE A 207 -13.10 -40.06 3.96
N PHE A 208 -14.41 -40.26 4.21
CA PHE A 208 -15.16 -39.52 5.22
C PHE A 208 -14.53 -39.62 6.62
N TRP A 209 -14.21 -40.83 7.06
CA TRP A 209 -13.62 -41.07 8.39
C TRP A 209 -12.25 -40.43 8.56
N GLN A 210 -11.39 -40.52 7.54
CA GLN A 210 -10.08 -39.86 7.55
C GLN A 210 -10.24 -38.34 7.60
N THR A 211 -11.17 -37.79 6.81
CA THR A 211 -11.47 -36.35 6.78
C THR A 211 -11.96 -35.85 8.14
N MET A 212 -12.91 -36.54 8.76
CA MET A 212 -13.44 -36.19 10.09
C MET A 212 -12.37 -36.28 11.17
N THR A 213 -11.50 -37.28 11.10
CA THR A 213 -10.39 -37.45 12.04
C THR A 213 -9.40 -36.29 11.91
N LEU A 214 -9.04 -35.89 10.69
CA LEU A 214 -8.19 -34.72 10.45
C LEU A 214 -8.82 -33.42 10.98
N ILE A 215 -10.12 -33.21 10.75
CA ILE A 215 -10.83 -32.04 11.28
C ILE A 215 -10.81 -32.03 12.81
N ALA A 216 -11.11 -33.17 13.45
CA ALA A 216 -11.12 -33.29 14.92
C ALA A 216 -9.74 -32.98 15.52
N TRP A 217 -8.67 -33.58 14.97
CA TRP A 217 -7.32 -33.33 15.45
C TRP A 217 -6.83 -31.90 15.15
N PHE A 218 -7.28 -31.30 14.04
CA PHE A 218 -7.02 -29.90 13.77
C PHE A 218 -7.68 -28.98 14.81
N ILE A 219 -8.93 -29.28 15.22
CA ILE A 219 -9.61 -28.55 16.30
C ILE A 219 -8.85 -28.69 17.61
N VAL A 220 -8.43 -29.91 17.98
CA VAL A 220 -7.63 -30.17 19.20
C VAL A 220 -6.32 -29.37 19.17
N LEU A 221 -5.63 -29.32 18.02
CA LEU A 221 -4.43 -28.51 17.84
C LEU A 221 -4.70 -27.01 18.08
N LEU A 222 -5.80 -26.48 17.51
CA LEU A 222 -6.16 -25.07 17.67
C LEU A 222 -6.50 -24.69 19.11
N VAL A 223 -7.10 -25.62 19.87
CA VAL A 223 -7.50 -25.41 21.27
C VAL A 223 -6.29 -25.53 22.21
N LEU A 224 -5.48 -26.57 22.05
CA LEU A 224 -4.40 -26.88 22.99
C LEU A 224 -3.09 -26.14 22.69
N GLN A 225 -2.85 -25.75 21.42
CA GLN A 225 -1.70 -24.97 20.95
C GLN A 225 -0.33 -25.44 21.50
N ASN A 226 -0.18 -26.74 21.75
CA ASN A 226 1.03 -27.31 22.35
C ASN A 226 1.72 -28.31 21.41
N THR A 227 2.99 -28.60 21.70
CA THR A 227 3.84 -29.47 20.88
C THR A 227 3.26 -30.88 20.73
N PHE A 228 2.61 -31.40 21.78
CA PHE A 228 2.00 -32.73 21.76
C PHE A 228 0.81 -32.81 20.80
N ALA A 229 -0.09 -31.82 20.81
CA ALA A 229 -1.21 -31.76 19.88
C ALA A 229 -0.72 -31.60 18.44
N ALA A 230 0.38 -30.86 18.23
CA ALA A 230 0.99 -30.69 16.92
C ALA A 230 1.60 -31.99 16.39
N THR A 231 2.34 -32.73 17.23
CA THR A 231 2.91 -34.03 16.84
C THR A 231 1.82 -35.07 16.59
N ALA A 232 0.78 -35.10 17.42
CA ALA A 232 -0.36 -35.99 17.22
C ALA A 232 -1.11 -35.69 15.92
N PHE A 233 -1.37 -34.42 15.61
CA PHE A 233 -1.97 -34.02 14.33
C PHE A 233 -1.09 -34.41 13.13
N ALA A 234 0.23 -34.18 13.21
CA ALA A 234 1.16 -34.56 12.15
C ALA A 234 1.16 -36.08 11.90
N PHE A 235 1.11 -36.89 12.97
CA PHE A 235 1.02 -38.34 12.88
C PHE A 235 -0.26 -38.77 12.14
N VAL A 236 -1.42 -38.24 12.54
CA VAL A 236 -2.71 -38.53 11.90
C VAL A 236 -2.70 -38.13 10.43
N LEU A 237 -2.05 -37.01 10.09
CA LEU A 237 -1.91 -36.54 8.71
C LEU A 237 -1.08 -37.49 7.85
N VAL A 238 0.03 -38.01 8.39
CA VAL A 238 0.86 -39.04 7.73
C VAL A 238 0.09 -40.36 7.57
N CYS A 239 -0.63 -40.81 8.60
CA CYS A 239 -1.46 -42.00 8.50
C CYS A 239 -2.55 -41.87 7.43
N ALA A 240 -3.27 -40.74 7.41
CA ALA A 240 -4.27 -40.46 6.39
C ALA A 240 -3.65 -40.49 4.99
N TRP A 241 -2.48 -39.87 4.79
CA TRP A 241 -1.75 -39.89 3.53
C TRP A 241 -1.44 -41.33 3.06
N PHE A 242 -0.88 -42.17 3.94
CA PHE A 242 -0.58 -43.57 3.61
C PHE A 242 -1.82 -44.41 3.34
N SER A 243 -2.99 -44.07 3.88
CA SER A 243 -4.23 -44.77 3.56
C SER A 243 -4.82 -44.40 2.20
N ILE A 244 -4.40 -43.27 1.61
CA ILE A 244 -4.95 -42.75 0.34
C ILE A 244 -4.04 -43.13 -0.85
N VAL A 245 -2.72 -43.15 -0.66
CA VAL A 245 -1.72 -43.40 -1.73
C VAL A 245 -1.77 -44.80 -2.38
N PRO A 246 -2.06 -45.92 -1.68
CA PRO A 246 -2.01 -47.25 -2.27
C PRO A 246 -3.01 -47.47 -3.41
N ASP A 247 -4.15 -46.77 -3.40
CA ASP A 247 -5.22 -46.93 -4.39
C ASP A 247 -5.05 -46.03 -5.64
N GLY A 248 -4.02 -45.19 -5.69
CA GLY A 248 -3.81 -44.18 -6.74
C GLY A 248 -2.59 -44.38 -7.64
N LEU A 249 -1.78 -45.42 -7.43
CA LEU A 249 -0.67 -45.74 -8.33
C LEU A 249 -1.22 -46.40 -9.61
N PRO A 250 -1.02 -45.85 -10.81
CA PRO A 250 -1.45 -46.49 -12.04
C PRO A 250 -0.73 -47.84 -12.18
N GLN A 251 -1.47 -48.93 -11.97
CA GLN A 251 -1.03 -50.29 -12.28
C GLN A 251 -0.90 -50.42 -13.81
N GLY A 252 0.26 -50.05 -14.36
CA GLY A 252 0.42 -50.04 -15.82
C GLY A 252 1.81 -49.66 -16.30
N LEU A 253 2.86 -50.38 -15.85
CA LEU A 253 4.06 -50.49 -16.67
C LEU A 253 3.83 -51.63 -17.68
N PRO A 254 3.81 -51.36 -19.00
CA PRO A 254 3.57 -52.41 -19.99
C PRO A 254 4.70 -53.45 -19.96
N SER A 255 4.32 -54.69 -19.66
CA SER A 255 5.17 -55.87 -19.81
C SER A 255 5.72 -55.94 -21.23
N LYS A 256 7.03 -55.77 -21.38
CA LYS A 256 7.76 -55.94 -22.65
C LYS A 256 7.57 -57.39 -23.14
N ARG A 257 6.62 -57.62 -24.05
CA ARG A 257 6.57 -58.86 -24.84
C ARG A 257 7.86 -58.96 -25.66
N LYS A 258 8.65 -59.99 -25.37
CA LYS A 258 9.81 -60.41 -26.16
C LYS A 258 9.32 -60.84 -27.54
N ALA A 259 9.78 -60.17 -28.59
CA ALA A 259 9.69 -60.68 -29.95
C ALA A 259 10.64 -61.90 -30.07
N LYS A 260 10.07 -63.08 -30.37
CA LYS A 260 10.85 -64.23 -30.83
C LYS A 260 11.15 -64.05 -32.32
N LYS A 261 12.40 -64.38 -32.66
CA LYS A 261 12.96 -64.50 -34.00
C LYS A 261 12.13 -65.40 -34.91
#